data_AF-A0A960H7I2-F1
#
_entry.id   AF-A0A960H7I2-F1
#
_cell.length_a   1.000
_cell.length_b   1.000
_cell.length_c   1.000
_cell.angle_alpha   90.00
_cell.angle_beta   90.00
_cell.angle_gamma   90.00
#
_symmetry.space_group_name_H-M   'P 1'
#
loop_
_entity.id
_entity.type
_entity.pdbx_description
1 polymer ?
#
loop_
_entity_poly.entity_id
_entity_poly.type
_entity_poly.pdbx_seq_one_letter_code
_entity_poly.pdbx_strand_id
1 'polypeptide(L)'
;HLPGGIDEYLRMTARRHAAEASPRPAEPEHARERLSGAELRNIEKEIAALDRALVKLSGRVNAKHVELAEHDQSDHVGLARLTRELRELEADVADKESRWLQLSELVESGG
;
A
#
# COMPACT_ATOMS: atom_id res chain seq x y z
N HIS A 1 -33.05 9.13 -0.24
CA HIS A 1 -33.88 7.92 -0.40
C HIS A 1 -34.11 7.73 -1.89
N LEU A 2 -33.44 6.76 -2.51
CA LEU A 2 -33.60 6.50 -3.94
C LEU A 2 -34.88 5.66 -4.15
N PRO A 3 -35.81 6.06 -5.03
CA PRO A 3 -37.02 5.31 -5.33
C PRO A 3 -36.71 4.25 -6.39
N GLY A 4 -36.84 2.97 -6.01
CA GLY A 4 -36.41 1.85 -6.84
C GLY A 4 -35.37 1.04 -6.09
N GLY A 5 -35.82 0.08 -5.28
CA GLY A 5 -34.96 -0.73 -4.43
C GLY A 5 -34.03 -1.66 -5.20
N ILE A 6 -33.66 -2.77 -4.56
CA ILE A 6 -32.67 -3.75 -5.03
C ILE A 6 -32.95 -4.25 -6.47
N ASP A 7 -34.21 -4.25 -6.91
CA ASP A 7 -34.62 -4.65 -8.27
C ASP A 7 -34.04 -3.78 -9.40
N GLU A 8 -33.78 -2.50 -9.14
CA GLU A 8 -33.11 -1.63 -10.13
C GLU A 8 -31.61 -1.93 -10.21
N TYR A 9 -30.99 -2.22 -9.06
CA TYR A 9 -29.59 -2.63 -8.98
C TYR A 9 -29.36 -3.96 -9.72
N LEU A 10 -30.25 -4.94 -9.54
CA LEU A 10 -30.18 -6.24 -10.21
C LEU A 10 -30.40 -6.16 -11.74
N ARG A 11 -31.26 -5.24 -12.20
CA ARG A 11 -31.46 -5.01 -13.65
C ARG A 11 -30.25 -4.34 -14.30
N MET A 12 -29.58 -3.42 -13.59
CA MET A 12 -28.35 -2.79 -14.07
C MET A 12 -27.20 -3.80 -14.17
N THR A 13 -27.04 -4.70 -13.19
CA THR A 13 -26.02 -5.76 -13.27
C THR A 13 -26.34 -6.81 -14.32
N ALA A 14 -27.60 -7.23 -14.48
CA ALA A 14 -27.99 -8.16 -15.54
C ALA A 14 -27.72 -7.61 -16.95
N ARG A 15 -27.94 -6.30 -17.18
CA ARG A 15 -27.60 -5.64 -18.46
C ARG A 15 -26.09 -5.54 -18.69
N ARG A 16 -25.27 -5.35 -17.65
CA ARG A 16 -23.80 -5.38 -17.77
C ARG A 16 -23.30 -6.78 -18.14
N HIS A 17 -23.80 -7.82 -17.46
CA HIS A 17 -23.44 -9.19 -17.78
C HIS A 17 -23.89 -9.63 -19.19
N ALA A 18 -25.04 -9.15 -19.67
CA ALA A 18 -25.48 -9.43 -21.04
C ALA A 18 -24.63 -8.70 -22.10
N ALA A 19 -24.07 -7.53 -21.78
CA ALA A 19 -23.15 -6.80 -22.66
C ALA A 19 -21.73 -7.41 -22.70
N GLU A 20 -21.31 -8.12 -21.64
CA GLU A 20 -20.05 -8.87 -21.57
C GLU A 20 -20.10 -10.22 -22.30
N ALA A 21 -21.29 -10.75 -22.61
CA ALA A 21 -21.47 -12.03 -23.31
C ALA A 21 -21.34 -11.95 -24.84
N SER A 22 -20.87 -10.82 -25.39
CA SER A 22 -20.51 -10.72 -26.81
C SER A 22 -19.02 -11.09 -26.98
N PRO A 23 -18.67 -12.05 -27.87
CA PRO A 23 -17.28 -12.42 -28.08
C PRO A 23 -16.52 -11.25 -28.72
N ARG A 24 -15.77 -10.52 -27.91
CA ARG A 24 -14.81 -9.51 -28.39
C ARG A 24 -13.64 -10.26 -29.05
N PRO A 25 -13.13 -9.82 -30.21
CA PRO A 25 -11.95 -10.41 -30.82
C PRO A 25 -10.80 -10.37 -29.81
N ALA A 26 -10.03 -11.45 -29.73
CA ALA A 26 -8.83 -11.53 -28.91
C ALA A 26 -7.89 -10.39 -29.32
N GLU A 27 -7.85 -9.34 -28.50
CA GLU A 27 -6.75 -8.38 -28.51
C GLU A 27 -5.48 -9.17 -28.20
N PRO A 28 -4.37 -8.91 -28.91
CA PRO A 28 -3.12 -9.60 -28.65
C PRO A 28 -2.82 -9.43 -27.17
N GLU A 29 -2.69 -10.56 -26.49
CA GLU A 29 -2.18 -10.67 -25.14
C GLU A 29 -0.93 -9.81 -25.12
N HIS A 30 -1.07 -8.58 -24.59
CA HIS A 30 0.06 -7.71 -24.35
C HIS A 30 1.00 -8.59 -23.55
N ALA A 31 2.11 -8.96 -24.18
CA ALA A 31 3.21 -9.60 -23.52
C ALA A 31 3.52 -8.66 -22.35
N ARG A 32 2.98 -9.00 -21.17
CA ARG A 32 3.53 -8.56 -19.91
C ARG A 32 4.95 -9.04 -20.03
N GLU A 33 5.87 -8.13 -20.32
CA GLU A 33 7.29 -8.43 -20.37
C GLU A 33 7.60 -9.05 -19.01
N ARG A 34 7.66 -10.38 -18.97
CA ARG A 34 7.95 -11.09 -17.73
C ARG A 34 9.31 -10.59 -17.29
N LEU A 35 9.40 -10.17 -16.04
CA LEU A 35 10.64 -9.70 -15.46
C LEU A 35 11.72 -10.77 -15.69
N SER A 36 12.91 -10.36 -16.10
CA SER A 36 14.01 -11.30 -16.20
C SER A 36 14.35 -11.85 -14.81
N GLY A 37 14.92 -13.05 -14.75
CA GLY A 37 15.33 -13.63 -13.46
C GLY A 37 16.35 -12.78 -12.68
N ALA A 38 17.11 -11.91 -13.37
CA ALA A 38 18.00 -10.96 -12.70
C ALA A 38 17.22 -9.79 -12.06
N GLU A 39 16.20 -9.28 -12.74
CA GLU A 39 15.31 -8.24 -12.23
C GLU A 39 14.49 -8.75 -11.04
N LEU A 40 13.91 -9.95 -11.14
CA LEU A 40 13.18 -10.58 -10.03
C LEU A 40 14.04 -10.67 -8.76
N ARG A 41 15.27 -11.21 -8.86
CA ARG A 41 16.18 -11.29 -7.71
C ARG A 41 16.59 -9.92 -7.15
N ASN A 42 16.66 -8.88 -7.98
CA ASN A 42 16.95 -7.54 -7.51
C ASN A 42 15.76 -6.94 -6.76
N ILE A 43 14.54 -7.13 -7.25
CA ILE A 43 13.31 -6.72 -6.57
C ILE A 43 13.17 -7.46 -5.23
N GLU A 44 13.36 -8.78 -5.21
CA GLU A 44 13.32 -9.58 -3.97
C GLU A 44 14.33 -9.06 -2.91
N LYS A 45 15.52 -8.64 -3.33
CA LYS A 45 16.51 -8.02 -2.45
C LYS A 45 16.06 -6.65 -1.93
N GLU A 46 15.39 -5.86 -2.75
CA GLU A 46 14.84 -4.56 -2.36
C GLU A 46 13.71 -4.74 -1.34
N ILE A 47 12.79 -5.68 -1.56
CA ILE A 47 11.75 -6.09 -0.59
C ILE A 47 12.39 -6.46 0.75
N ALA A 48 13.38 -7.36 0.74
CA ALA A 48 14.07 -7.78 1.97
C ALA A 48 14.81 -6.62 2.66
N ALA A 49 15.29 -5.64 1.91
CA ALA A 49 15.91 -4.43 2.48
C ALA A 49 14.86 -3.51 3.12
N LEU A 50 13.69 -3.36 2.48
CA LEU A 50 12.56 -2.59 3.00
C LEU A 50 12.02 -3.23 4.30
N ASP A 51 11.87 -4.56 4.36
CA ASP A 51 11.49 -5.26 5.60
C ASP A 51 12.40 -4.91 6.78
N ARG A 52 13.72 -5.00 6.57
CA ARG A 52 14.70 -4.64 7.61
C ARG A 52 14.62 -3.17 7.99
N ALA A 53 14.31 -2.29 7.04
CA ALA A 53 14.14 -0.87 7.31
C ALA A 53 12.86 -0.58 8.10
N LEU A 54 11.75 -1.23 7.77
CA LEU A 54 10.47 -1.13 8.46
C LEU A 54 10.57 -1.60 9.91
N VAL A 55 11.26 -2.71 10.19
CA VAL A 55 11.52 -3.17 11.57
C VAL A 55 12.27 -2.10 12.38
N LYS A 56 13.29 -1.47 11.79
CA LYS A 56 14.06 -0.41 12.46
C LYS A 56 13.21 0.85 12.69
N LEU A 57 12.40 1.24 11.71
CA LEU A 57 11.51 2.40 11.84
C LEU A 57 10.44 2.16 12.90
N SER A 58 9.83 0.98 12.94
CA SER A 58 8.87 0.60 13.99
C SER A 58 9.49 0.74 15.39
N GLY A 59 10.74 0.29 15.57
CA GLY A 59 11.48 0.50 16.82
C GLY A 59 11.68 1.98 17.17
N ARG A 60 11.98 2.83 16.17
CA ARG A 60 12.15 4.28 16.36
C ARG A 60 10.82 4.97 16.71
N VAL A 61 9.73 4.60 16.03
CA VAL A 61 8.37 5.10 16.31
C VAL A 61 7.98 4.74 17.75
N ASN A 62 8.17 3.49 18.16
CA ASN A 62 7.87 3.08 19.53
C ASN A 62 8.72 3.84 20.56
N ALA A 63 10.03 4.00 20.32
CA ALA A 63 10.88 4.80 21.21
C ALA A 63 10.41 6.26 21.31
N LYS A 64 9.95 6.86 20.20
CA LYS A 64 9.43 8.23 20.20
C LYS A 64 8.08 8.34 20.94
N HIS A 65 7.22 7.34 20.85
CA HIS A 65 6.01 7.28 21.67
C HIS A 65 6.31 7.23 23.16
N VAL A 66 7.31 6.42 23.58
CA VAL A 66 7.75 6.37 24.98
C VAL A 66 8.31 7.73 25.41
N GLU A 67 9.18 8.34 24.61
CA GLU A 67 9.72 9.69 24.89
C GLU A 67 8.60 10.73 25.06
N LEU A 68 7.59 10.71 24.18
CA LEU A 68 6.43 11.61 24.27
C LEU A 68 5.61 11.37 25.54
N ALA A 69 5.43 10.10 25.95
CA ALA A 69 4.67 9.73 27.13
C ALA A 69 5.39 10.10 28.44
N GLU A 70 6.73 10.06 28.44
CA GLU A 70 7.57 10.42 29.59
C GLU A 70 7.87 11.93 29.66
N HIS A 71 7.57 12.70 28.60
CA HIS A 71 7.88 14.13 28.53
C HIS A 71 7.02 14.97 29.49
N ASP A 72 7.58 16.09 29.93
CA ASP A 72 6.89 17.07 30.77
C ASP A 72 5.68 17.66 30.03
N GLN A 73 4.49 17.46 30.59
CA GLN A 73 3.22 17.89 29.99
C GLN A 73 3.03 19.41 29.97
N SER A 74 3.82 20.16 30.78
CA SER A 74 3.82 21.62 30.76
C SER A 74 4.73 22.19 29.66
N ASP A 75 5.64 21.40 29.09
CA ASP A 75 6.51 21.81 27.98
C ASP A 75 5.82 21.58 26.62
N HIS A 76 4.89 22.46 26.29
CA HIS A 76 4.15 22.40 25.03
C HIS A 76 5.04 22.54 23.79
N VAL A 77 6.18 23.23 23.89
CA VAL A 77 7.12 23.41 22.77
C VAL A 77 7.85 22.10 22.50
N GLY A 78 8.35 21.43 23.55
CA GLY A 78 8.97 20.12 23.46
C GLY A 78 7.99 19.06 22.93
N LEU A 79 6.77 19.01 23.47
CA LEU A 79 5.72 18.09 23.00
C LEU A 79 5.38 18.28 21.52
N ALA A 80 5.26 19.53 21.06
CA ALA A 80 4.98 19.83 19.65
C ALA A 80 6.14 19.39 18.74
N ARG A 81 7.39 19.54 19.19
CA ARG A 81 8.57 19.03 18.48
C ARG A 81 8.55 17.49 18.40
N LEU A 82 8.36 16.80 19.52
CA LEU A 82 8.36 15.34 19.57
C LEU A 82 7.23 14.74 18.73
N THR A 83 6.05 15.36 18.75
CA THR A 83 4.91 14.94 17.93
C THR A 83 5.18 15.12 16.44
N ARG A 84 5.89 16.19 16.04
CA ARG A 84 6.30 16.37 14.64
C ARG A 84 7.30 15.30 14.21
N GLU A 85 8.32 15.05 15.02
CA GLU A 85 9.33 14.00 14.75
C GLU A 85 8.68 12.61 14.66
N LEU A 86 7.69 12.33 15.52
CA LEU A 86 6.90 11.09 15.44
C LEU A 86 6.17 10.97 14.10
N ARG A 87 5.48 12.01 13.66
CA ARG A 87 4.76 12.02 12.37
C ARG A 87 5.68 11.84 11.18
N GLU A 88 6.89 12.41 11.23
CA GLU A 88 7.90 12.20 10.19
C GLU A 88 8.32 10.74 10.11
N LEU A 89 8.52 10.07 11.27
CA LEU A 89 8.81 8.63 11.30
C LEU A 89 7.64 7.78 10.80
N GLU A 90 6.41 8.14 11.13
CA GLU A 90 5.19 7.45 10.66
C GLU A 90 5.02 7.61 9.14
N ALA A 91 5.33 8.79 8.58
CA ALA A 91 5.33 9.02 7.14
C ALA A 91 6.41 8.17 6.44
N ASP A 92 7.63 8.10 7.00
CA ASP A 92 8.70 7.24 6.49
C ASP A 92 8.30 5.76 6.49
N VAL A 93 7.50 5.31 7.48
CA VAL A 93 6.94 3.95 7.51
C VAL A 93 5.96 3.77 6.37
N ALA A 94 4.97 4.64 6.24
CA ALA A 94 3.92 4.55 5.22
C ALA A 94 4.51 4.54 3.80
N ASP A 95 5.51 5.39 3.52
CA ASP A 95 6.18 5.43 2.22
C ASP A 95 6.90 4.11 1.90
N LYS A 96 7.57 3.51 2.89
CA LYS A 96 8.27 2.24 2.70
C LYS A 96 7.31 1.06 2.60
N GLU A 97 6.22 1.06 3.34
CA GLU A 97 5.15 0.06 3.21
C GLU A 97 4.51 0.13 1.83
N SER A 98 4.23 1.34 1.32
CA SER A 98 3.70 1.51 -0.02
C SER A 98 4.67 0.97 -1.09
N ARG A 99 5.96 1.29 -0.98
CA ARG A 99 6.98 0.75 -1.90
C ARG A 99 7.11 -0.77 -1.79
N TRP A 100 7.07 -1.31 -0.57
CA TRP A 100 7.13 -2.74 -0.34
C TRP A 100 5.95 -3.45 -1.02
N LEU A 101 4.73 -2.94 -0.85
CA LEU A 101 3.52 -3.50 -1.49
C LEU A 101 3.63 -3.50 -3.00
N GLN A 102 4.02 -2.36 -3.59
CA GLN A 102 4.21 -2.23 -5.04
C GLN A 102 5.22 -3.25 -5.58
N LEU A 103 6.32 -3.47 -4.86
CA LEU A 103 7.34 -4.44 -5.28
C LEU A 103 6.87 -5.88 -5.13
N SER A 104 6.17 -6.21 -4.05
CA SER A 104 5.58 -7.54 -3.84
C SER A 104 4.58 -7.86 -4.95
N GLU A 105 3.73 -6.91 -5.33
CA GLU A 105 2.80 -7.05 -6.46
C GLU A 105 3.54 -7.28 -7.80
N LEU A 106 4.68 -6.62 -8.02
CA LEU A 106 5.51 -6.84 -9.21
C LEU A 106 6.11 -8.25 -9.25
N VAL A 107 6.49 -8.82 -8.10
CA VAL A 107 6.96 -10.22 -8.03
C VAL A 107 5.83 -11.19 -8.31
N GLU A 108 4.65 -10.97 -7.73
CA GLU A 108 3.46 -11.82 -7.95
C GLU A 108 2.94 -11.77 -9.38
N SER A 109 3.02 -10.61 -10.04
CA SER A 109 2.54 -10.43 -11.42
C SER A 109 3.58 -10.69 -12.50
N GLY A 110 4.87 -10.63 -12.17
CA GLY A 110 5.99 -10.83 -13.09
C GLY A 110 6.68 -12.19 -13.02
N GLY A 111 6.39 -12.99 -11.97
CA GLY A 111 6.78 -14.40 -11.84
C GLY A 111 5.79 -15.34 -12.49
#